data_AF-A0A2A4Y0G9-F1
#
_entry.id   AF-A0A2A4Y0G9-F1
#
_cell.length_a   1.000
_cell.length_b   1.000
_cell.length_c   1.000
_cell.angle_alpha   90.00
_cell.angle_beta   90.00
_cell.angle_gamma   90.00
#
_symmetry.space_group_name_H-M   'P 1'
#
loop_
_entity.id
_entity.type
_entity.pdbx_description
1 polymer ?
#
loop_
_entity_poly.entity_id
_entity_poly.type
_entity_poly.pdbx_seq_one_letter_code
_entity_poly.pdbx_strand_id
1 'polypeptide(L)'
;MFKRILTVLISLAISTNVALATIAEDTALIAGLTATIATACSDETSDACVTARAEVVSAESRIVVAEFINLTQTVGVTGAAAAALEQLRDLEGVTIEQLVTILAQSAPETLASVTSAVATSSPEILGAMVSTIAQVAPEVVADVVAQVAEVAPEVVAQVVAQVAAVAPEVVADVVAQVAEVAPEVVADVVAQVAEVAPEVVAQVVAQVAEVAPEVVAQVVAQVAAVAPEIVADVVAQVATVAPEVVAEVIAQVAEAAPEVMAQVVAQVIQAAPDLVDEVTEAVAEADLPPEVLEEVANVINDPSTAGLGGDDLPSAASPG
;
A
#
# COMPACT_ATOMS: atom_id res chain seq x y z
N MET A 1 26.80 -32.03 8.74
CA MET A 1 26.56 -32.95 7.61
C MET A 1 25.51 -32.37 6.66
N PHE A 2 24.37 -31.89 7.18
CA PHE A 2 23.31 -31.20 6.44
C PHE A 2 23.76 -30.02 5.56
N LYS A 3 24.57 -29.09 6.11
CA LYS A 3 25.10 -27.93 5.37
C LYS A 3 25.97 -28.29 4.16
N ARG A 4 26.71 -29.40 4.22
CA ARG A 4 27.52 -29.91 3.09
C ARG A 4 26.67 -30.62 2.04
N ILE A 5 25.62 -31.32 2.46
CA ILE A 5 24.65 -31.94 1.55
C ILE A 5 23.89 -30.85 0.80
N LEU A 6 23.48 -29.79 1.48
CA LEU A 6 22.76 -28.66 0.89
C LEU A 6 23.62 -27.87 -0.12
N THR A 7 24.89 -27.57 0.19
CA THR A 7 25.80 -26.91 -0.77
C THR A 7 26.12 -27.79 -1.99
N VAL A 8 26.19 -29.11 -1.81
CA VAL A 8 26.38 -30.07 -2.91
C VAL A 8 25.13 -30.16 -3.77
N LEU A 9 23.92 -30.14 -3.18
CA LEU A 9 22.66 -30.12 -3.92
C LEU A 9 22.46 -28.83 -4.71
N ILE A 10 22.84 -27.68 -4.15
CA ILE A 10 22.82 -26.38 -4.84
C ILE A 10 23.83 -26.38 -6.00
N SER A 11 25.06 -26.87 -5.77
CA SER A 11 26.07 -27.00 -6.83
C SER A 11 25.65 -28.01 -7.91
N LEU A 12 24.91 -29.06 -7.53
CA LEU A 12 24.42 -30.08 -8.47
C LEU A 12 23.24 -29.54 -9.29
N ALA A 13 22.31 -28.79 -8.68
CA ALA A 13 21.21 -28.12 -9.37
C ALA A 13 21.72 -27.10 -10.40
N ILE A 14 22.70 -26.27 -10.00
CA ILE A 14 23.37 -25.29 -10.88
C ILE A 14 24.17 -25.99 -12.00
N SER A 15 24.78 -27.15 -11.72
CA SER A 15 25.69 -27.85 -12.65
C SER A 15 24.98 -28.78 -13.64
N THR A 16 23.80 -29.32 -13.29
CA THR A 16 23.15 -30.37 -14.08
C THR A 16 21.95 -29.90 -14.90
N ASN A 17 21.52 -28.63 -14.78
CA ASN A 17 20.28 -28.16 -15.40
C ASN A 17 19.09 -29.06 -14.98
N VAL A 18 19.20 -29.75 -13.82
CA VAL A 18 18.09 -30.50 -13.23
C VAL A 18 17.17 -29.45 -12.68
N ALA A 19 16.16 -29.17 -13.49
CA ALA A 19 15.19 -28.14 -13.27
C ALA A 19 14.65 -28.20 -11.82
N LEU A 20 14.71 -27.06 -11.12
CA LEU A 20 13.90 -26.83 -9.92
C LEU A 20 12.41 -27.16 -10.15
N ALA A 21 11.99 -27.32 -11.41
CA ALA A 21 10.71 -27.88 -11.86
C ALA A 21 10.24 -29.16 -11.15
N THR A 22 11.14 -29.97 -10.58
CA THR A 22 10.75 -31.22 -9.87
C THR A 22 10.71 -31.10 -8.34
N ILE A 23 10.99 -29.92 -7.78
CA ILE A 23 11.09 -29.71 -6.32
C ILE A 23 9.97 -28.79 -5.77
N ALA A 24 9.24 -28.08 -6.64
CA ALA A 24 8.37 -26.95 -6.28
C ALA A 24 6.92 -27.32 -5.94
N GLU A 25 6.69 -28.03 -4.82
CA GLU A 25 5.36 -28.11 -4.19
C GLU A 25 5.38 -27.68 -2.70
N ASP A 26 6.53 -27.25 -2.16
CA ASP A 26 6.68 -26.91 -0.74
C ASP A 26 7.07 -25.43 -0.55
N THR A 27 6.11 -24.62 -0.10
CA THR A 27 6.23 -23.17 0.14
C THR A 27 7.30 -22.84 1.18
N ALA A 28 7.48 -23.70 2.19
CA ALA A 28 8.50 -23.50 3.23
C ALA A 28 9.92 -23.75 2.67
N LEU A 29 10.03 -24.64 1.69
CA LEU A 29 11.29 -24.93 1.02
C LEU A 29 11.71 -23.79 0.07
N ILE A 30 10.74 -23.15 -0.60
CA ILE A 30 10.98 -21.94 -1.40
C ILE A 30 11.40 -20.78 -0.50
N ALA A 31 10.67 -20.49 0.58
CA ALA A 31 11.05 -19.43 1.53
C ALA A 31 12.46 -19.65 2.11
N GLY A 32 12.80 -20.90 2.42
CA GLY A 32 14.14 -21.30 2.84
C GLY A 32 15.21 -21.08 1.76
N LEU A 33 14.88 -21.33 0.49
CA LEU A 33 15.76 -21.04 -0.66
C LEU A 33 15.96 -19.53 -0.85
N THR A 34 14.88 -18.74 -0.82
CA THR A 34 14.89 -17.28 -0.96
C THR A 34 15.78 -16.64 0.13
N ALA A 35 15.59 -17.02 1.40
CA ALA A 35 16.42 -16.54 2.50
C ALA A 35 17.90 -16.97 2.37
N THR A 36 18.14 -18.20 1.90
CA THR A 36 19.50 -18.71 1.69
C THR A 36 20.22 -17.97 0.55
N ILE A 37 19.52 -17.68 -0.54
CA ILE A 37 20.05 -16.92 -1.69
C ILE A 37 20.26 -15.46 -1.32
N ALA A 38 19.33 -14.83 -0.58
CA ALA A 38 19.52 -13.48 -0.05
C ALA A 38 20.77 -13.37 0.82
N THR A 39 21.03 -14.37 1.67
CA THR A 39 22.22 -14.42 2.53
C THR A 39 23.49 -14.71 1.75
N ALA A 40 23.42 -15.57 0.72
CA ALA A 40 24.58 -15.97 -0.07
C ALA A 40 24.98 -14.94 -1.15
N CYS A 41 24.03 -14.16 -1.64
CA CYS A 41 24.20 -13.21 -2.75
C CYS A 41 24.02 -11.75 -2.31
N SER A 42 24.24 -11.42 -1.03
CA SER A 42 23.95 -10.09 -0.46
C SER A 42 24.64 -8.93 -1.20
N ASP A 43 25.81 -9.17 -1.82
CA ASP A 43 26.61 -8.15 -2.50
C ASP A 43 27.17 -8.59 -3.88
N GLU A 44 26.75 -9.74 -4.40
CA GLU A 44 27.38 -10.36 -5.58
C GLU A 44 26.49 -10.26 -6.83
N THR A 45 26.91 -9.48 -7.83
CA THR A 45 26.29 -9.40 -9.17
C THR A 45 26.76 -10.53 -10.10
N SER A 46 27.27 -11.62 -9.52
CA SER A 46 27.72 -12.79 -10.28
C SER A 46 26.56 -13.34 -11.13
N ASP A 47 26.83 -13.69 -12.39
CA ASP A 47 25.85 -14.33 -13.27
C ASP A 47 25.14 -15.52 -12.59
N ALA A 48 25.84 -16.23 -11.70
CA ALA A 48 25.27 -17.32 -10.92
C ALA A 48 24.22 -16.85 -9.88
N CYS A 49 24.44 -15.72 -9.22
CA CYS A 49 23.49 -15.12 -8.27
C CYS A 49 22.28 -14.51 -8.98
N VAL A 50 22.49 -13.88 -10.14
CA VAL A 50 21.40 -13.38 -11.00
C VAL A 50 20.53 -14.55 -11.48
N THR A 51 21.17 -15.62 -11.98
CA THR A 51 20.46 -16.83 -12.44
C THR A 51 19.71 -17.51 -11.30
N ALA A 52 20.33 -17.66 -10.13
CA ALA A 52 19.69 -18.29 -8.96
C ALA A 52 18.48 -17.48 -8.46
N ARG A 53 18.56 -16.14 -8.43
CA ARG A 53 17.41 -15.28 -8.10
C ARG A 53 16.28 -15.44 -9.12
N ALA A 54 16.62 -15.45 -10.42
CA ALA A 54 15.63 -15.64 -11.49
C ALA A 54 14.93 -17.01 -11.42
N GLU A 55 15.65 -18.09 -11.08
CA GLU A 55 15.04 -19.42 -10.93
C GLU A 55 14.14 -19.53 -9.69
N VAL A 56 14.45 -18.85 -8.60
CA VAL A 56 13.56 -18.77 -7.43
C VAL A 56 12.29 -18.01 -7.75
N VAL A 57 12.40 -16.85 -8.40
CA VAL A 57 11.23 -16.08 -8.87
C VAL A 57 10.39 -16.92 -9.84
N SER A 58 11.04 -17.69 -10.72
CA SER A 58 10.36 -18.64 -11.61
C SER A 58 9.67 -19.77 -10.83
N ALA A 59 10.24 -20.27 -9.75
CA ALA A 59 9.65 -21.30 -8.90
C ALA A 59 8.47 -20.76 -8.07
N GLU A 60 8.60 -19.57 -7.47
CA GLU A 60 7.50 -18.84 -6.81
C GLU A 60 6.34 -18.63 -7.78
N SER A 61 6.65 -18.18 -9.01
CA SER A 61 5.67 -18.01 -10.07
C SER A 61 4.90 -19.30 -10.38
N ARG A 62 5.57 -20.45 -10.38
CA ARG A 62 4.95 -21.75 -10.65
C ARG A 62 4.05 -22.23 -9.51
N ILE A 63 4.42 -21.99 -8.26
CA ILE A 63 3.57 -22.32 -7.11
C ILE A 63 2.29 -21.50 -7.16
N VAL A 64 2.41 -20.18 -7.34
CA VAL A 64 1.24 -19.30 -7.43
C VAL A 64 0.34 -19.72 -8.60
N VAL A 65 0.90 -20.03 -9.78
CA VAL A 65 0.09 -20.50 -10.94
C VAL A 65 -0.58 -21.86 -10.65
N ALA A 66 0.13 -22.80 -10.03
CA ALA A 66 -0.44 -24.11 -9.69
C ALA A 66 -1.54 -24.01 -8.62
N GLU A 67 -1.31 -23.19 -7.59
CA GLU A 67 -2.28 -22.91 -6.53
C GLU A 67 -3.49 -22.16 -7.07
N PHE A 68 -3.29 -21.15 -7.92
CA PHE A 68 -4.34 -20.45 -8.65
C PHE A 68 -5.22 -21.41 -9.46
N ILE A 69 -4.61 -22.29 -10.27
CA ILE A 69 -5.34 -23.30 -11.05
C ILE A 69 -6.09 -24.27 -10.13
N ASN A 70 -5.49 -24.69 -9.02
CA ASN A 70 -6.14 -25.61 -8.09
C ASN A 70 -7.32 -24.93 -7.38
N LEU A 71 -7.15 -23.67 -6.95
CA LEU A 71 -8.18 -22.89 -6.29
C LEU A 71 -9.42 -22.71 -7.18
N THR A 72 -9.22 -22.51 -8.48
CA THR A 72 -10.34 -22.35 -9.42
C THR A 72 -11.27 -23.57 -9.48
N GLN A 73 -10.76 -24.76 -9.15
CA GLN A 73 -11.57 -25.98 -9.01
C GLN A 73 -12.40 -25.98 -7.73
N THR A 74 -11.88 -25.35 -6.67
CA THR A 74 -12.50 -25.26 -5.35
C THR A 74 -13.59 -24.18 -5.27
N VAL A 75 -13.42 -23.04 -5.97
CA VAL A 75 -14.40 -21.93 -5.95
C VAL A 75 -15.61 -22.16 -6.87
N GLY A 76 -15.63 -23.26 -7.64
CA GLY A 76 -16.74 -23.54 -8.57
C GLY A 76 -16.84 -22.51 -9.70
N VAL A 77 -15.68 -22.04 -10.19
CA VAL A 77 -15.60 -21.07 -11.28
C VAL A 77 -16.28 -21.67 -12.53
N THR A 78 -17.30 -21.00 -13.07
CA THR A 78 -18.06 -21.46 -14.26
C THR A 78 -18.05 -20.40 -15.36
N GLY A 79 -18.40 -20.78 -16.59
CA GLY A 79 -18.52 -19.84 -17.71
C GLY A 79 -17.18 -19.47 -18.37
N ALA A 80 -17.05 -18.22 -18.83
CA ALA A 80 -15.88 -17.73 -19.59
C ALA A 80 -14.56 -17.86 -18.78
N ALA A 81 -14.68 -17.72 -17.47
CA ALA A 81 -13.66 -17.93 -16.46
C ALA A 81 -12.99 -19.32 -16.55
N ALA A 82 -13.81 -20.37 -16.50
CA ALA A 82 -13.35 -21.76 -16.61
C ALA A 82 -12.74 -22.03 -17.99
N ALA A 83 -13.29 -21.42 -19.05
CA ALA A 83 -12.77 -21.55 -20.40
C ALA A 83 -11.40 -20.86 -20.58
N ALA A 84 -11.18 -19.70 -19.96
CA ALA A 84 -9.90 -19.00 -19.97
C ALA A 84 -8.84 -19.80 -19.18
N LEU A 85 -9.20 -20.31 -18.01
CA LEU A 85 -8.34 -21.16 -17.18
C LEU A 85 -7.95 -22.47 -17.89
N GLU A 86 -8.88 -23.06 -18.66
CA GLU A 86 -8.60 -24.25 -19.46
C GLU A 86 -7.65 -23.95 -20.64
N GLN A 87 -7.77 -22.77 -21.27
CA GLN A 87 -6.79 -22.31 -22.27
C GLN A 87 -5.39 -22.08 -21.68
N LEU A 88 -5.33 -21.61 -20.43
CA LEU A 88 -4.08 -21.36 -19.71
C LEU A 88 -3.42 -22.67 -19.25
N ARG A 89 -4.22 -23.70 -18.95
CA ARG A 89 -3.74 -25.04 -18.59
C ARG A 89 -2.97 -25.74 -19.70
N ASP A 90 -3.32 -25.45 -20.96
CA ASP A 90 -2.68 -26.03 -22.14
C ASP A 90 -1.40 -25.29 -22.57
N LEU A 91 -1.08 -24.16 -21.95
CA LEU A 91 0.13 -23.38 -22.22
C LEU A 91 1.27 -23.81 -21.28
N GLU A 92 2.26 -24.54 -21.80
CA GLU A 92 3.51 -24.80 -21.07
C GLU A 92 4.29 -23.48 -20.87
N GLY A 93 4.53 -23.07 -19.61
CA GLY A 93 5.42 -21.96 -19.26
C GLY A 93 4.78 -20.59 -19.03
N VAL A 94 3.47 -20.52 -18.76
CA VAL A 94 2.78 -19.26 -18.40
C VAL A 94 3.29 -18.69 -17.07
N THR A 95 3.66 -17.41 -17.07
CA THR A 95 4.00 -16.64 -15.87
C THR A 95 2.76 -16.06 -15.18
N ILE A 96 2.85 -15.71 -13.89
CA ILE A 96 1.76 -15.00 -13.18
C ILE A 96 1.38 -13.73 -13.94
N GLU A 97 2.36 -12.95 -14.42
CA GLU A 97 2.12 -11.73 -15.20
C GLU A 97 1.27 -12.00 -16.44
N GLN A 98 1.61 -13.02 -17.23
CA GLN A 98 0.85 -13.38 -18.43
C GLN A 98 -0.55 -13.88 -18.09
N LEU A 99 -0.66 -14.69 -17.02
CA LEU A 99 -1.93 -15.19 -16.51
C LEU A 99 -2.85 -14.04 -16.09
N VAL A 100 -2.35 -13.15 -15.23
CA VAL A 100 -3.05 -11.97 -14.72
C VAL A 100 -3.43 -11.04 -15.87
N THR A 101 -2.51 -10.77 -16.81
CA THR A 101 -2.79 -9.92 -17.98
C THR A 101 -3.95 -10.49 -18.81
N ILE A 102 -3.93 -11.79 -19.08
CA ILE A 102 -4.99 -12.45 -19.86
C ILE A 102 -6.33 -12.36 -19.10
N LEU A 103 -6.33 -12.65 -17.79
CA LEU A 103 -7.55 -12.65 -17.00
C LEU A 103 -8.10 -11.24 -16.79
N ALA A 104 -7.26 -10.24 -16.54
CA ALA A 104 -7.71 -8.84 -16.45
C ALA A 104 -8.39 -8.39 -17.75
N GLN A 105 -7.85 -8.74 -18.92
CA GLN A 105 -8.40 -8.35 -20.22
C GLN A 105 -9.64 -9.13 -20.64
N SER A 106 -9.70 -10.42 -20.32
CA SER A 106 -10.73 -11.32 -20.85
C SER A 106 -11.78 -11.77 -19.84
N ALA A 107 -11.46 -11.71 -18.55
CA ALA A 107 -12.27 -12.25 -17.47
C ALA A 107 -11.98 -11.55 -16.10
N PRO A 108 -12.11 -10.23 -15.99
CA PRO A 108 -11.75 -9.48 -14.77
C PRO A 108 -12.51 -9.97 -13.52
N GLU A 109 -13.79 -10.32 -13.67
CA GLU A 109 -14.61 -10.94 -12.62
C GLU A 109 -14.00 -12.25 -12.07
N THR A 110 -13.33 -13.00 -12.93
CA THR A 110 -12.65 -14.24 -12.54
C THR A 110 -11.38 -13.94 -11.76
N LEU A 111 -10.62 -12.95 -12.23
CA LEU A 111 -9.41 -12.51 -11.55
C LEU A 111 -9.74 -12.07 -10.12
N ALA A 112 -10.79 -11.28 -9.94
CA ALA A 112 -11.24 -10.86 -8.62
C ALA A 112 -11.71 -12.04 -7.76
N SER A 113 -12.58 -12.90 -8.29
CA SER A 113 -13.06 -14.08 -7.55
C SER A 113 -11.93 -15.02 -7.10
N VAL A 114 -10.93 -15.27 -7.95
CA VAL A 114 -9.78 -16.10 -7.57
C VAL A 114 -8.92 -15.39 -6.54
N THR A 115 -8.73 -14.07 -6.66
CA THR A 115 -7.94 -13.29 -5.70
C THR A 115 -8.60 -13.29 -4.32
N SER A 116 -9.93 -13.14 -4.23
CA SER A 116 -10.70 -13.30 -2.98
C SER A 116 -10.58 -14.70 -2.38
N ALA A 117 -10.59 -15.75 -3.22
CA ALA A 117 -10.37 -17.11 -2.75
C ALA A 117 -8.93 -17.31 -2.24
N VAL A 118 -7.93 -16.70 -2.89
CA VAL A 118 -6.54 -16.71 -2.43
C VAL A 118 -6.44 -15.99 -1.09
N ALA A 119 -7.12 -14.86 -0.91
CA ALA A 119 -7.09 -14.13 0.36
C ALA A 119 -7.55 -14.97 1.56
N THR A 120 -8.55 -15.82 1.37
CA THR A 120 -9.09 -16.65 2.46
C THR A 120 -8.35 -17.97 2.67
N SER A 121 -7.72 -18.52 1.63
CA SER A 121 -7.09 -19.84 1.68
C SER A 121 -5.57 -19.82 1.76
N SER A 122 -4.96 -18.81 1.13
CA SER A 122 -3.52 -18.71 0.88
C SER A 122 -3.07 -17.24 0.97
N PRO A 123 -3.31 -16.54 2.10
CA PRO A 123 -3.02 -15.12 2.23
C PRO A 123 -1.54 -14.76 1.99
N GLU A 124 -0.64 -15.71 2.23
CA GLU A 124 0.82 -15.57 2.06
C GLU A 124 1.23 -15.20 0.62
N ILE A 125 0.46 -15.59 -0.40
CA ILE A 125 0.75 -15.30 -1.82
C ILE A 125 -0.09 -14.15 -2.39
N LEU A 126 -1.07 -13.66 -1.63
CA LEU A 126 -2.02 -12.66 -2.09
C LEU A 126 -1.33 -11.35 -2.50
N GLY A 127 -0.42 -10.87 -1.65
CA GLY A 127 0.29 -9.63 -1.90
C GLY A 127 1.07 -9.64 -3.21
N ALA A 128 1.77 -10.74 -3.52
CA ALA A 128 2.49 -10.90 -4.78
C ALA A 128 1.54 -10.93 -6.00
N MET A 129 0.37 -11.58 -5.87
CA MET A 129 -0.65 -11.57 -6.92
C MET A 129 -1.19 -10.17 -7.16
N VAL A 130 -1.63 -9.46 -6.11
CA VAL A 130 -2.20 -8.11 -6.25
C VAL A 130 -1.16 -7.10 -6.72
N SER A 131 0.08 -7.21 -6.26
CA SER A 131 1.21 -6.40 -6.78
C SER A 131 1.45 -6.63 -8.27
N THR A 132 1.29 -7.88 -8.75
CA THR A 132 1.34 -8.18 -10.18
C THR A 132 0.18 -7.55 -10.92
N ILE A 133 -1.05 -7.66 -10.38
CA ILE A 133 -2.26 -7.02 -10.94
C ILE A 133 -2.05 -5.52 -11.07
N ALA A 134 -1.56 -4.85 -10.02
CA ALA A 134 -1.32 -3.41 -10.03
C ALA A 134 -0.35 -2.98 -11.15
N GLN A 135 0.69 -3.77 -11.42
CA GLN A 135 1.70 -3.44 -12.44
C GLN A 135 1.22 -3.69 -13.87
N VAL A 136 0.43 -4.74 -14.12
CA VAL A 136 0.08 -5.17 -15.50
C VAL A 136 -1.36 -4.87 -15.89
N ALA A 137 -2.23 -4.62 -14.91
CA ALA A 137 -3.64 -4.30 -15.07
C ALA A 137 -4.10 -3.32 -13.96
N PRO A 138 -3.49 -2.12 -13.87
CA PRO A 138 -3.82 -1.13 -12.84
C PRO A 138 -5.31 -0.77 -12.83
N GLU A 139 -6.00 -0.88 -13.96
CA GLU A 139 -7.43 -0.56 -14.09
C GLU A 139 -8.38 -1.49 -13.33
N VAL A 140 -7.94 -2.68 -12.91
CA VAL A 140 -8.79 -3.64 -12.15
C VAL A 140 -8.36 -3.80 -10.69
N VAL A 141 -7.26 -3.19 -10.27
CA VAL A 141 -6.68 -3.42 -8.93
C VAL A 141 -7.58 -2.94 -7.80
N ALA A 142 -8.27 -1.80 -7.98
CA ALA A 142 -9.19 -1.26 -6.99
C ALA A 142 -10.35 -2.24 -6.73
N ASP A 143 -11.01 -2.70 -7.79
CA ASP A 143 -12.12 -3.67 -7.69
C ASP A 143 -11.68 -5.00 -7.06
N VAL A 144 -10.47 -5.47 -7.39
CA VAL A 144 -9.90 -6.70 -6.82
C VAL A 144 -9.65 -6.52 -5.32
N VAL A 145 -9.03 -5.42 -4.90
CA VAL A 145 -8.72 -5.18 -3.49
C VAL A 145 -9.99 -4.91 -2.67
N ALA A 146 -10.99 -4.24 -3.24
CA ALA A 146 -12.29 -4.07 -2.60
C ALA A 146 -12.97 -5.42 -2.30
N GLN A 147 -12.96 -6.36 -3.27
CA GLN A 147 -13.49 -7.71 -3.05
C GLN A 147 -12.67 -8.52 -2.05
N VAL A 148 -11.35 -8.28 -1.96
CA VAL A 148 -10.52 -8.85 -0.89
C VAL A 148 -10.95 -8.28 0.46
N ALA A 149 -11.19 -6.97 0.55
CA ALA A 149 -11.60 -6.30 1.78
C ALA A 149 -12.95 -6.81 2.33
N GLU A 150 -13.89 -7.12 1.44
CA GLU A 150 -15.17 -7.72 1.86
C GLU A 150 -15.04 -9.11 2.51
N VAL A 151 -14.07 -9.92 2.06
CA VAL A 151 -13.98 -11.35 2.47
C VAL A 151 -12.85 -11.65 3.45
N ALA A 152 -11.80 -10.83 3.44
CA ALA A 152 -10.58 -10.98 4.23
C ALA A 152 -10.02 -9.59 4.60
N PRO A 153 -10.76 -8.77 5.36
CA PRO A 153 -10.33 -7.41 5.73
C PRO A 153 -8.96 -7.39 6.44
N GLU A 154 -8.60 -8.45 7.16
CA GLU A 154 -7.37 -8.56 7.94
C GLU A 154 -6.07 -8.53 7.11
N VAL A 155 -6.13 -8.81 5.79
CA VAL A 155 -4.95 -8.79 4.91
C VAL A 155 -4.84 -7.50 4.09
N VAL A 156 -5.87 -6.66 4.08
CA VAL A 156 -5.98 -5.51 3.15
C VAL A 156 -4.87 -4.50 3.36
N ALA A 157 -4.56 -4.13 4.61
CA ALA A 157 -3.52 -3.14 4.89
C ALA A 157 -2.16 -3.57 4.32
N GLN A 158 -1.78 -4.83 4.49
CA GLN A 158 -0.53 -5.38 3.95
C GLN A 158 -0.53 -5.44 2.41
N VAL A 159 -1.69 -5.76 1.81
CA VAL A 159 -1.84 -5.82 0.35
C VAL A 159 -1.73 -4.42 -0.25
N VAL A 160 -2.44 -3.43 0.30
CA VAL A 160 -2.43 -2.06 -0.20
C VAL A 160 -1.05 -1.42 -0.03
N ALA A 161 -0.34 -1.69 1.08
CA ALA A 161 1.04 -1.23 1.24
C ALA A 161 1.98 -1.80 0.16
N GLN A 162 1.80 -3.06 -0.25
CA GLN A 162 2.55 -3.65 -1.36
C GLN A 162 2.17 -3.03 -2.71
N VAL A 163 0.89 -2.70 -2.92
CA VAL A 163 0.44 -1.95 -4.10
C VAL A 163 1.10 -0.57 -4.13
N ALA A 164 1.09 0.16 -3.01
CA ALA A 164 1.69 1.48 -2.90
C ALA A 164 3.19 1.48 -3.21
N ALA A 165 3.91 0.43 -2.83
CA ALA A 165 5.33 0.30 -3.13
C ALA A 165 5.65 0.10 -4.63
N VAL A 166 4.71 -0.44 -5.43
CA VAL A 166 4.96 -0.78 -6.85
C VAL A 166 4.16 0.04 -7.86
N ALA A 167 3.02 0.57 -7.44
CA ALA A 167 2.06 1.31 -8.25
C ALA A 167 1.36 2.37 -7.37
N PRO A 168 2.08 3.38 -6.86
CA PRO A 168 1.51 4.42 -6.00
C PRO A 168 0.33 5.17 -6.65
N GLU A 169 0.31 5.27 -7.98
CA GLU A 169 -0.71 5.97 -8.75
C GLU A 169 -2.13 5.40 -8.64
N VAL A 170 -2.29 4.12 -8.27
CA VAL A 170 -3.61 3.49 -8.10
C VAL A 170 -4.09 3.50 -6.64
N VAL A 171 -3.25 3.88 -5.69
CA VAL A 171 -3.53 3.69 -4.25
C VAL A 171 -4.71 4.51 -3.78
N ALA A 172 -4.87 5.74 -4.27
CA ALA A 172 -6.01 6.58 -3.92
C ALA A 172 -7.33 5.89 -4.26
N ASP A 173 -7.47 5.44 -5.51
CA ASP A 173 -8.67 4.74 -5.98
C ASP A 173 -8.90 3.41 -5.24
N VAL A 174 -7.83 2.66 -4.97
CA VAL A 174 -7.89 1.41 -4.18
C VAL A 174 -8.41 1.68 -2.77
N VAL A 175 -7.85 2.66 -2.06
CA VAL A 175 -8.25 2.95 -0.67
C VAL A 175 -9.64 3.57 -0.61
N ALA A 176 -10.04 4.39 -1.59
CA ALA A 176 -11.39 4.91 -1.67
C ALA A 176 -12.43 3.79 -1.79
N GLN A 177 -12.20 2.79 -2.67
CA GLN A 177 -13.11 1.64 -2.76
C GLN A 177 -13.09 0.79 -1.47
N VAL A 178 -11.93 0.59 -0.85
CA VAL A 178 -11.85 -0.09 0.46
C VAL A 178 -12.66 0.66 1.50
N ALA A 179 -12.64 2.00 1.50
CA ALA A 179 -13.41 2.80 2.43
C ALA A 179 -14.93 2.66 2.25
N GLU A 180 -15.40 2.46 1.02
CA GLU A 180 -16.83 2.20 0.76
C GLU A 180 -17.30 0.84 1.30
N VAL A 181 -16.46 -0.20 1.24
CA VAL A 181 -16.88 -1.58 1.55
C VAL A 181 -16.42 -2.08 2.92
N ALA A 182 -15.32 -1.56 3.44
CA ALA A 182 -14.67 -1.94 4.69
C ALA A 182 -14.03 -0.71 5.38
N PRO A 183 -14.82 0.30 5.77
CA PRO A 183 -14.31 1.53 6.39
C PRO A 183 -13.46 1.27 7.65
N GLU A 184 -13.73 0.18 8.37
CA GLU A 184 -13.03 -0.17 9.61
C GLU A 184 -11.53 -0.48 9.43
N VAL A 185 -11.08 -0.84 8.23
CA VAL A 185 -9.65 -1.13 7.97
C VAL A 185 -8.89 0.08 7.42
N VAL A 186 -9.58 1.14 7.01
CA VAL A 186 -8.99 2.27 6.26
C VAL A 186 -7.89 2.97 7.06
N ALA A 187 -8.08 3.16 8.37
CA ALA A 187 -7.07 3.79 9.21
C ALA A 187 -5.74 3.01 9.22
N ASP A 188 -5.81 1.67 9.33
CA ASP A 188 -4.63 0.81 9.30
C ASP A 188 -4.01 0.74 7.90
N VAL A 189 -4.84 0.72 6.85
CA VAL A 189 -4.40 0.77 5.45
C VAL A 189 -3.61 2.05 5.18
N VAL A 190 -4.17 3.21 5.49
CA VAL A 190 -3.53 4.51 5.23
C VAL A 190 -2.28 4.70 6.07
N ALA A 191 -2.26 4.22 7.32
CA ALA A 191 -1.06 4.25 8.14
C ALA A 191 0.10 3.47 7.50
N GLN A 192 -0.14 2.26 6.98
CA GLN A 192 0.89 1.50 6.27
C GLN A 192 1.30 2.16 4.95
N VAL A 193 0.36 2.76 4.22
CA VAL A 193 0.68 3.56 3.02
C VAL A 193 1.58 4.73 3.38
N ALA A 194 1.34 5.42 4.50
CA ALA A 194 2.16 6.54 4.94
C ALA A 194 3.61 6.14 5.26
N GLU A 195 3.84 4.93 5.76
CA GLU A 195 5.19 4.42 5.99
C GLU A 195 5.97 4.12 4.70
N VAL A 196 5.29 3.70 3.62
CA VAL A 196 5.93 3.21 2.39
C VAL A 196 5.89 4.18 1.21
N ALA A 197 4.84 5.01 1.13
CA ALA A 197 4.56 5.96 0.05
C ALA A 197 3.88 7.22 0.63
N PRO A 198 4.54 7.99 1.51
CA PRO A 198 3.95 9.17 2.15
C PRO A 198 3.43 10.22 1.15
N GLU A 199 4.01 10.28 -0.06
CA GLU A 199 3.65 11.23 -1.10
C GLU A 199 2.22 11.08 -1.65
N VAL A 200 1.60 9.90 -1.52
CA VAL A 200 0.21 9.69 -1.99
C VAL A 200 -0.84 9.90 -0.90
N VAL A 201 -0.42 9.98 0.37
CA VAL A 201 -1.35 9.94 1.53
C VAL A 201 -2.32 11.11 1.52
N ALA A 202 -1.87 12.32 1.20
CA ALA A 202 -2.78 13.48 1.19
C ALA A 202 -3.92 13.30 0.17
N GLN A 203 -3.61 12.78 -1.02
CA GLN A 203 -4.62 12.44 -2.03
C GLN A 203 -5.53 11.30 -1.57
N VAL A 204 -4.95 10.24 -0.98
CA VAL A 204 -5.68 9.10 -0.44
C VAL A 204 -6.70 9.55 0.61
N VAL A 205 -6.27 10.32 1.61
CA VAL A 205 -7.14 10.80 2.70
C VAL A 205 -8.19 11.76 2.17
N ALA A 206 -7.88 12.61 1.19
CA ALA A 206 -8.86 13.47 0.55
C ALA A 206 -9.99 12.65 -0.13
N GLN A 207 -9.66 11.59 -0.87
CA GLN A 207 -10.68 10.72 -1.46
C GLN A 207 -11.47 9.95 -0.40
N VAL A 208 -10.80 9.45 0.65
CA VAL A 208 -11.49 8.83 1.81
C VAL A 208 -12.47 9.81 2.43
N ALA A 209 -12.11 11.09 2.56
CA ALA A 209 -13.00 12.11 3.11
C ALA A 209 -14.24 12.38 2.27
N GLU A 210 -14.16 12.21 0.95
CA GLU A 210 -15.33 12.32 0.06
C GLU A 210 -16.31 11.15 0.20
N VAL A 211 -15.81 9.92 0.42
CA VAL A 211 -16.63 8.69 0.40
C VAL A 211 -16.99 8.15 1.78
N ALA A 212 -16.12 8.36 2.77
CA ALA A 212 -16.25 7.87 4.15
C ALA A 212 -15.71 8.92 5.16
N PRO A 213 -16.33 10.12 5.24
CA PRO A 213 -15.88 11.20 6.12
C PRO A 213 -15.77 10.78 7.59
N GLU A 214 -16.59 9.83 8.04
CA GLU A 214 -16.62 9.34 9.42
C GLU A 214 -15.34 8.64 9.90
N VAL A 215 -14.48 8.16 8.99
CA VAL A 215 -13.20 7.54 9.38
C VAL A 215 -12.01 8.50 9.32
N VAL A 216 -12.17 9.68 8.72
CA VAL A 216 -11.07 10.61 8.40
C VAL A 216 -10.32 11.03 9.66
N ALA A 217 -11.02 11.37 10.74
CA ALA A 217 -10.38 11.79 11.98
C ALA A 217 -9.46 10.69 12.55
N GLN A 218 -9.90 9.42 12.52
CA GLN A 218 -9.10 8.28 12.93
C GLN A 218 -7.92 8.03 11.98
N VAL A 219 -8.15 8.12 10.67
CA VAL A 219 -7.12 7.98 9.63
C VAL A 219 -6.01 9.01 9.84
N VAL A 220 -6.36 10.29 9.98
CA VAL A 220 -5.38 11.36 10.18
C VAL A 220 -4.65 11.20 11.51
N ALA A 221 -5.31 10.75 12.58
CA ALA A 221 -4.66 10.47 13.86
C ALA A 221 -3.54 9.42 13.71
N GLN A 222 -3.81 8.34 12.98
CA GLN A 222 -2.82 7.29 12.72
C GLN A 222 -1.68 7.80 11.84
N VAL A 223 -1.99 8.56 10.78
CA VAL A 223 -0.97 9.21 9.95
C VAL A 223 -0.10 10.13 10.79
N ALA A 224 -0.68 10.90 11.71
CA ALA A 224 0.07 11.77 12.61
C ALA A 224 1.01 11.02 13.55
N ALA A 225 0.62 9.82 13.99
CA ALA A 225 1.47 8.99 14.82
C ALA A 225 2.67 8.39 14.07
N VAL A 226 2.53 8.06 12.77
CA VAL A 226 3.56 7.35 12.00
C VAL A 226 4.36 8.24 11.04
N ALA A 227 3.75 9.31 10.54
CA ALA A 227 4.30 10.25 9.56
C ALA A 227 3.82 11.69 9.85
N PRO A 228 4.19 12.28 11.02
CA PRO A 228 3.75 13.62 11.42
C PRO A 228 4.08 14.71 10.40
N GLU A 229 5.15 14.54 9.61
CA GLU A 229 5.63 15.49 8.63
C GLU A 229 4.68 15.78 7.46
N ILE A 230 3.76 14.86 7.15
CA ILE A 230 2.78 15.04 6.07
C ILE A 230 1.40 15.48 6.56
N VAL A 231 1.16 15.53 7.88
CA VAL A 231 -0.17 15.76 8.46
C VAL A 231 -0.71 17.14 8.07
N ALA A 232 0.12 18.16 8.05
CA ALA A 232 -0.32 19.50 7.68
C ALA A 232 -0.90 19.53 6.25
N ASP A 233 -0.24 18.89 5.29
CA ASP A 233 -0.71 18.77 3.91
C ASP A 233 -2.00 17.94 3.83
N VAL A 234 -2.07 16.83 4.58
CA VAL A 234 -3.26 15.96 4.64
C VAL A 234 -4.47 16.73 5.16
N VAL A 235 -4.36 17.39 6.31
CA VAL A 235 -5.47 18.13 6.93
C VAL A 235 -5.88 19.32 6.08
N ALA A 236 -4.92 19.99 5.42
CA ALA A 236 -5.24 21.06 4.49
C ALA A 236 -6.08 20.58 3.30
N GLN A 237 -5.78 19.40 2.73
CA GLN A 237 -6.62 18.83 1.67
C GLN A 237 -8.00 18.44 2.21
N VAL A 238 -8.08 17.78 3.36
CA VAL A 238 -9.34 17.43 4.04
C VAL A 238 -10.20 18.68 4.24
N ALA A 239 -9.61 19.80 4.70
CA ALA A 239 -10.31 21.05 4.89
C ALA A 239 -10.95 21.63 3.62
N THR A 240 -10.40 21.31 2.45
CA THR A 240 -10.97 21.74 1.16
C THR A 240 -12.11 20.85 0.67
N VAL A 241 -12.05 19.54 0.93
CA VAL A 241 -13.02 18.56 0.37
C VAL A 241 -14.12 18.16 1.35
N ALA A 242 -13.80 18.12 2.65
CA ALA A 242 -14.69 17.74 3.74
C ALA A 242 -14.49 18.69 4.94
N PRO A 243 -14.81 19.98 4.81
CA PRO A 243 -14.64 20.97 5.89
C PRO A 243 -15.32 20.56 7.20
N GLU A 244 -16.43 19.83 7.14
CA GLU A 244 -17.24 19.42 8.29
C GLU A 244 -16.55 18.45 9.25
N VAL A 245 -15.46 17.78 8.85
CA VAL A 245 -14.69 16.88 9.72
C VAL A 245 -13.47 17.56 10.34
N VAL A 246 -13.15 18.81 9.95
CA VAL A 246 -11.89 19.48 10.32
C VAL A 246 -11.77 19.68 11.82
N ALA A 247 -12.85 20.06 12.52
CA ALA A 247 -12.81 20.22 13.97
C ALA A 247 -12.43 18.91 14.68
N GLU A 248 -13.01 17.79 14.25
CA GLU A 248 -12.71 16.46 14.81
C GLU A 248 -11.28 16.02 14.48
N VAL A 249 -10.86 16.24 13.22
CA VAL A 249 -9.49 15.97 12.79
C VAL A 249 -8.47 16.76 13.61
N ILE A 250 -8.72 18.06 13.86
CA ILE A 250 -7.85 18.90 14.71
C ILE A 250 -7.73 18.34 16.12
N ALA A 251 -8.85 17.94 16.72
CA ALA A 251 -8.84 17.36 18.06
C ALA A 251 -7.98 16.08 18.11
N GLN A 252 -8.11 15.21 17.11
CA GLN A 252 -7.31 13.98 17.02
C GLN A 252 -5.83 14.24 16.76
N VAL A 253 -5.48 15.19 15.88
CA VAL A 253 -4.08 15.56 15.62
C VAL A 253 -3.45 16.19 16.86
N ALA A 254 -4.20 17.01 17.61
CA ALA A 254 -3.71 17.59 18.86
C ALA A 254 -3.37 16.53 19.91
N GLU A 255 -4.09 15.40 19.94
CA GLU A 255 -3.78 14.26 20.82
C GLU A 255 -2.59 13.43 20.29
N ALA A 256 -2.58 13.12 18.99
CA ALA A 256 -1.62 12.21 18.39
C ALA A 256 -0.23 12.84 18.14
N ALA A 257 -0.20 14.10 17.69
CA ALA A 257 1.01 14.84 17.33
C ALA A 257 0.84 16.35 17.62
N PRO A 258 0.74 16.77 18.91
CA PRO A 258 0.54 18.17 19.27
C PRO A 258 1.58 19.12 18.67
N GLU A 259 2.81 18.65 18.44
CA GLU A 259 3.91 19.44 17.88
C GLU A 259 3.69 19.91 16.43
N VAL A 260 2.82 19.27 15.65
CA VAL A 260 2.54 19.70 14.26
C VAL A 260 1.40 20.70 14.17
N MET A 261 0.70 20.99 15.27
CA MET A 261 -0.53 21.78 15.26
C MET A 261 -0.38 23.19 14.68
N ALA A 262 0.74 23.86 14.93
CA ALA A 262 0.99 25.17 14.35
C ALA A 262 1.06 25.12 12.82
N GLN A 263 1.71 24.10 12.26
CA GLN A 263 1.81 23.90 10.81
C GLN A 263 0.46 23.49 10.22
N VAL A 264 -0.26 22.58 10.88
CA VAL A 264 -1.61 22.15 10.48
C VAL A 264 -2.56 23.34 10.39
N VAL A 265 -2.66 24.14 11.47
CA VAL A 265 -3.53 25.32 11.50
C VAL A 265 -3.13 26.33 10.42
N ALA A 266 -1.83 26.56 10.22
CA ALA A 266 -1.35 27.47 9.18
C ALA A 266 -1.79 27.05 7.78
N GLN A 267 -1.65 25.76 7.46
CA GLN A 267 -2.01 25.25 6.14
C GLN A 267 -3.53 25.19 5.94
N VAL A 268 -4.29 24.80 6.96
CA VAL A 268 -5.76 24.80 6.91
C VAL A 268 -6.30 26.20 6.66
N ILE A 269 -5.80 27.22 7.37
CA ILE A 269 -6.24 28.61 7.17
C ILE A 269 -5.88 29.11 5.76
N GLN A 270 -4.73 28.69 5.22
CA GLN A 270 -4.34 29.05 3.85
C GLN A 270 -5.21 28.35 2.80
N ALA A 271 -5.52 27.07 2.98
CA ALA A 271 -6.31 26.29 2.04
C ALA A 271 -7.81 26.60 2.11
N ALA A 272 -8.33 26.82 3.32
CA ALA A 272 -9.74 27.02 3.64
C ALA A 272 -9.91 28.17 4.67
N PRO A 273 -9.75 29.44 4.25
CA PRO A 273 -9.79 30.60 5.14
C PRO A 273 -11.14 30.81 5.83
N ASP A 274 -12.22 30.23 5.29
CA ASP A 274 -13.55 30.29 5.89
C ASP A 274 -13.67 29.44 7.17
N LEU A 275 -12.71 28.54 7.44
CA LEU A 275 -12.70 27.67 8.62
C LEU A 275 -11.97 28.24 9.84
N VAL A 276 -11.43 29.47 9.76
CA VAL A 276 -10.63 30.07 10.85
C VAL A 276 -11.34 30.01 12.21
N ASP A 277 -12.63 30.34 12.25
CA ASP A 277 -13.40 30.33 13.50
C ASP A 277 -13.55 28.91 14.07
N GLU A 278 -13.88 27.94 13.21
CA GLU A 278 -14.04 26.52 13.57
C GLU A 278 -12.71 25.89 14.05
N VAL A 279 -11.63 26.16 13.33
CA VAL A 279 -10.26 25.75 13.69
C VAL A 279 -9.86 26.36 15.04
N THR A 280 -10.16 27.63 15.26
CA THR A 280 -9.84 28.31 16.52
C THR A 280 -10.61 27.71 17.70
N GLU A 281 -11.88 27.38 17.51
CA GLU A 281 -12.70 26.71 18.53
C GLU A 281 -12.17 25.30 18.83
N ALA A 282 -11.90 24.49 17.80
CA ALA A 282 -11.34 23.16 17.95
C ALA A 282 -9.98 23.14 18.67
N VAL A 283 -9.08 24.08 18.33
CA VAL A 283 -7.80 24.26 19.03
C VAL A 283 -7.99 24.65 20.50
N ALA A 284 -8.98 25.50 20.80
CA ALA A 284 -9.24 25.94 22.16
C ALA A 284 -9.81 24.82 23.04
N GLU A 285 -10.53 23.87 22.45
CA GLU A 285 -11.03 22.68 23.13
C GLU A 285 -9.97 21.57 23.28
N ALA A 286 -8.96 21.56 22.41
CA ALA A 286 -7.85 20.61 22.47
C ALA A 286 -6.95 20.85 23.69
N ASP A 287 -6.53 19.78 24.36
CA ASP A 287 -5.62 19.82 25.51
C ASP A 287 -4.16 19.95 25.05
N LEU A 288 -3.82 21.10 24.44
CA LEU A 288 -2.49 21.37 23.89
C LEU A 288 -1.53 21.93 24.94
N PRO A 289 -0.22 21.62 24.83
CA PRO A 289 0.81 22.27 25.64
C PRO A 289 0.77 23.80 25.47
N PRO A 290 1.00 24.59 26.54
CA PRO A 290 0.96 26.05 26.46
C PRO A 290 1.89 26.65 25.41
N GLU A 291 3.03 26.02 25.15
CA GLU A 291 4.00 26.44 24.14
C GLU A 291 3.42 26.31 22.71
N VAL A 292 2.72 25.21 22.44
CA VAL A 292 2.02 24.98 21.16
C VAL A 292 0.85 25.95 21.00
N LEU A 293 0.09 26.22 22.07
CA LEU A 293 -1.00 27.19 22.04
C LEU A 293 -0.53 28.61 21.70
N GLU A 294 0.62 29.04 22.23
CA GLU A 294 1.21 30.33 21.88
C GLU A 294 1.63 30.37 20.41
N GLU A 295 2.23 29.30 19.90
CA GLU A 295 2.61 29.19 18.49
C GLU A 295 1.40 29.22 17.56
N VAL A 296 0.38 28.41 17.84
CA VAL A 296 -0.88 28.39 17.07
C VAL A 296 -1.59 29.74 17.13
N ALA A 297 -1.62 30.41 18.28
CA ALA A 297 -2.20 31.75 18.40
C ALA A 297 -1.46 32.77 17.53
N ASN A 298 -0.13 32.69 17.42
CA ASN A 298 0.64 33.55 16.53
C ASN A 298 0.31 33.27 15.06
N VAL A 299 0.19 32.00 14.68
CA VAL A 299 -0.20 31.57 13.32
C VAL A 299 -1.59 32.06 12.93
N ILE A 300 -2.58 31.99 13.84
CA ILE A 300 -3.94 32.48 13.58
C ILE A 300 -3.93 34.00 13.30
N ASN A 301 -3.07 34.76 13.98
CA ASN A 301 -2.95 36.21 13.77
C ASN A 301 -2.16 36.57 12.51
N ASP A 302 -1.16 35.77 12.14
CA ASP A 302 -0.39 35.90 10.89
C ASP A 302 0.06 34.52 10.37
N PRO A 303 -0.66 33.93 9.39
CA PRO A 303 -0.36 32.61 8.86
C PRO A 303 1.02 32.50 8.21
N SER A 304 1.62 33.63 7.83
CA SER A 304 2.96 33.70 7.22
C SER A 304 4.08 33.39 8.21
N THR A 305 3.78 33.32 9.51
CA THR A 305 4.76 33.10 10.58
C THR A 305 4.99 31.64 10.92
N ALA A 306 4.17 30.72 10.39
CA ALA A 306 4.41 29.29 10.50
C ALA A 306 5.77 29.00 9.86
N GLY A 307 6.73 28.54 10.65
CA GLY A 307 8.08 28.23 10.19
C GLY A 307 8.03 27.11 9.15
N LEU A 308 7.88 27.46 7.88
CA LEU A 308 8.10 26.56 6.77
C LEU A 308 9.58 26.19 6.82
N GLY A 309 9.88 24.94 7.20
CA GLY A 309 11.23 24.40 7.37
C GLY A 309 12.05 24.29 6.07
N GLY A 310 11.92 25.23 5.14
CA GLY A 310 12.64 25.26 3.89
C GLY A 310 12.43 26.58 3.16
N ASP A 311 13.31 27.55 3.40
CA ASP A 311 13.86 28.47 2.39
C ASP A 311 14.69 29.57 3.07
N ASP A 312 15.81 29.17 3.67
CA ASP A 312 16.98 30.04 3.77
C ASP A 312 17.59 30.19 2.36
N LEU A 313 16.86 30.82 1.45
CA LEU A 313 17.43 31.34 0.22
C LEU A 313 17.97 32.74 0.53
N PRO A 314 19.30 32.97 0.42
CA PRO A 314 19.87 34.27 0.72
C PRO A 314 19.26 35.33 -0.21
N SER A 315 18.65 36.33 0.41
CA SER A 315 18.12 37.54 -0.21
C SER A 315 19.08 38.05 -1.29
N ALA A 316 18.69 37.87 -2.56
CA ALA A 316 19.42 38.42 -3.68
C ALA A 316 19.34 39.95 -3.60
N ALA A 317 20.48 40.56 -3.30
CA ALA A 317 20.69 42.00 -3.39
C ALA A 317 20.22 42.50 -4.77
N SER A 318 19.26 43.43 -4.78
CA SER A 318 18.94 44.20 -5.97
C SER A 318 20.09 45.17 -6.28
N PRO A 319 20.56 45.27 -7.54
CA PRO A 319 21.54 46.28 -7.91
C PRO A 319 20.80 47.59 -8.18
N GLY A 320 21.09 48.61 -7.38
CA GLY A 320 20.76 50.02 -7.61
C GLY A 320 21.99 50.87 -7.38
#